data_AF-A0AAJ3DAF3-F1
#
_entry.id   AF-A0AAJ3DAF3-F1
#
_cell.length_a   1.000
_cell.length_b   1.000
_cell.length_c   1.000
_cell.angle_alpha   90.00
_cell.angle_beta   90.00
_cell.angle_gamma   90.00
#
_symmetry.space_group_name_H-M   'P 1'
#
loop_
_entity.id
_entity.type
_entity.pdbx_description
1 polymer ?
#
loop_
_entity_poly.entity_id
_entity_poly.type
_entity_poly.pdbx_seq_one_letter_code
_entity_poly.pdbx_strand_id
1 'polypeptide(L)' 'MMAVDKVGEKAVDDRITVRIMGMDRNENKITRRFKVAKGTPATELRRLAMVMMMLGAETNIESIVTSEVRAVSAA' A
#
# COMPACT_ATOMS: atom_id res chain seq x y z
N MET A 1 1.30 1.78 46.35
CA MET A 1 2.23 2.42 45.39
C MET A 1 1.93 1.83 44.03
N MET A 2 1.77 2.68 43.02
CA MET A 2 0.91 2.46 41.86
C MET A 2 1.31 1.29 40.96
N ALA A 3 0.31 0.47 40.58
CA ALA A 3 0.35 -0.32 39.37
C ALA A 3 0.31 0.65 38.19
N VAL A 4 1.44 0.80 37.50
CA VAL A 4 1.46 1.49 36.20
C VAL A 4 1.13 0.46 35.14
N ASP A 5 -0.16 0.35 34.85
CA ASP A 5 -0.67 -0.26 33.63
C ASP A 5 -0.07 0.46 32.41
N LYS A 6 1.09 0.02 31.94
CA LYS A 6 1.52 0.27 30.56
C LYS A 6 0.70 -0.64 29.66
N VAL A 7 -0.58 -0.30 29.49
CA VAL A 7 -1.38 -0.82 28.39
C VAL A 7 -0.64 -0.41 27.12
N GLY A 8 -0.07 -1.40 26.44
CA GLY A 8 0.64 -1.20 25.19
C GLY A 8 -0.28 -0.48 24.22
N GLU A 9 0.02 0.78 23.95
CA GLU A 9 -0.56 1.56 22.87
C GLU A 9 -0.22 0.81 21.58
N LYS A 10 -1.16 -0.02 21.11
CA LYS A 10 -1.07 -0.63 19.78
C LYS A 10 -1.05 0.55 18.82
N ALA A 11 0.13 0.87 18.29
CA ALA A 11 0.27 1.82 17.20
C ALA A 11 -0.74 1.43 16.12
N VAL A 12 -1.75 2.28 15.93
CA VAL A 12 -2.73 2.09 14.86
C VAL A 12 -1.93 2.21 13.58
N ASP A 13 -1.75 1.10 12.85
CA ASP A 13 -1.08 1.13 11.54
C ASP A 13 -2.03 1.84 10.57
N ASP A 14 -1.95 3.17 10.54
CA ASP A 14 -2.72 4.05 9.66
C ASP A 14 -2.26 3.96 8.20
N ARG A 15 -1.72 2.82 7.79
CA ARG A 15 -1.26 2.57 6.43
C ARG A 15 -2.15 1.54 5.75
N ILE A 16 -2.49 1.82 4.50
CA ILE A 16 -3.19 0.90 3.62
C ILE A 16 -2.18 0.23 2.69
N THR A 17 -2.53 -0.97 2.22
CA THR A 17 -1.73 -1.65 1.19
C THR A 17 -2.28 -1.26 -0.18
N VAL A 18 -1.40 -0.77 -1.05
CA VAL A 18 -1.69 -0.50 -2.45
C VAL A 18 -0.97 -1.52 -3.30
N ARG A 19 -1.71 -2.12 -4.24
CA ARG A 19 -1.21 -3.05 -5.23
C ARG A 19 -1.22 -2.35 -6.58
N ILE A 20 -0.05 -2.21 -7.18
CA ILE A 20 0.09 -1.73 -8.55
C ILE A 20 0.32 -2.97 -9.43
N MET A 21 -0.57 -3.18 -10.38
CA MET A 21 -0.52 -4.31 -11.33
C MET A 21 -0.13 -3.76 -12.70
N GLY A 22 0.83 -4.42 -13.34
CA GLY A 22 1.40 -3.98 -14.61
C GLY A 22 2.11 -5.10 -15.34
N MET A 23 2.84 -4.75 -16.39
CA MET A 23 3.66 -5.68 -17.16
C MET A 23 5.14 -5.29 -17.10
N ASP A 24 6.02 -6.28 -17.13
CA ASP A 24 7.46 -6.07 -17.31
C ASP A 24 7.84 -5.95 -18.80
N ARG A 25 9.14 -5.91 -19.10
CA ARG A 25 9.65 -5.80 -20.48
C ARG A 25 9.45 -7.05 -21.34
N ASN A 26 9.13 -8.18 -20.71
CA ASN A 26 8.91 -9.47 -21.36
C ASN A 26 7.41 -9.80 -21.40
N GLU A 27 6.54 -8.81 -21.20
CA GLU A 27 5.09 -8.94 -21.16
C GLU A 27 4.58 -9.85 -20.02
N ASN A 28 5.40 -10.09 -18.99
CA ASN A 28 4.95 -10.83 -17.83
C ASN A 28 4.16 -9.91 -16.90
N LYS A 29 3.05 -10.44 -16.36
CA LYS A 29 2.29 -9.75 -15.32
C LYS A 29 3.10 -9.65 -14.03
N ILE A 30 3.19 -8.44 -13.51
CA ILE A 30 3.85 -8.14 -12.24
C ILE A 30 2.91 -7.41 -11.30
N THR A 31 3.07 -7.66 -9.99
CA THR A 31 2.30 -7.00 -8.95
C THR A 31 3.25 -6.47 -7.88
N ARG A 32 3.14 -5.19 -7.57
CA ARG A 32 3.98 -4.51 -6.57
C ARG A 32 3.11 -4.02 -5.43
N ARG A 33 3.56 -4.23 -4.20
CA ARG A 33 2.83 -3.85 -2.99
C ARG A 33 3.54 -2.72 -2.28
N PHE A 34 2.78 -1.69 -1.93
CA PHE A 34 3.25 -0.53 -1.20
C PHE A 34 2.41 -0.34 0.05
N LYS A 35 3.03 0.02 1.17
CA LYS A 35 2.32 0.58 2.31
C LYS A 35 2.31 2.10 2.16
N VAL A 36 1.14 2.71 2.10
CA VAL A 36 0.96 4.17 2.01
C VAL A 36 0.05 4.64 3.14
N ALA A 37 0.07 5.92 3.47
CA ALA A 37 -0.83 6.47 4.48
C ALA A 37 -2.30 6.30 4.07
N LYS A 38 -3.18 6.03 5.04
CA LYS A 38 -4.62 6.03 4.81
C LYS A 38 -5.05 7.42 4.36
N GLY A 39 -5.93 7.47 3.35
CA GLY A 39 -6.37 8.73 2.76
C GLY A 39 -5.41 9.33 1.71
N THR A 40 -4.31 8.65 1.36
CA THR A 40 -3.47 9.07 0.22
C THR A 40 -4.32 9.27 -1.03
N PRO A 41 -4.29 10.47 -1.65
CA PRO A 41 -5.10 10.77 -2.82
C PRO A 41 -4.77 9.87 -4.01
N ALA A 42 -5.78 9.56 -4.82
CA ALA A 42 -5.60 8.77 -6.04
C ALA A 42 -4.57 9.39 -7.01
N THR A 43 -4.41 10.71 -7.02
CA THR A 43 -3.39 11.41 -7.81
C THR A 43 -1.98 11.07 -7.38
N GLU A 44 -1.72 10.92 -6.08
CA GLU A 44 -0.42 10.49 -5.55
C GLU A 44 -0.15 9.02 -5.86
N LEU A 45 -1.17 8.16 -5.77
CA LEU A 45 -1.05 6.76 -6.17
C LEU A 45 -0.73 6.61 -7.67
N ARG A 46 -1.34 7.45 -8.52
CA ARG A 46 -1.02 7.51 -9.95
C ARG A 46 0.41 8.01 -10.20
N ARG A 47 0.87 9.02 -9.44
CA ARG A 47 2.26 9.48 -9.51
C ARG A 47 3.25 8.39 -9.14
N LEU A 48 2.96 7.61 -8.09
CA LEU A 48 3.76 6.44 -7.72
C LEU A 48 3.85 5.44 -8.89
N ALA A 49 2.73 5.09 -9.51
CA ALA A 49 2.71 4.19 -10.67
C ALA A 49 3.48 4.73 -11.88
N MET A 50 3.46 6.04 -12.12
CA MET A 50 4.26 6.67 -13.19
C MET A 50 5.76 6.63 -12.89
N VAL A 51 6.18 6.88 -11.65
CA VAL A 51 7.58 6.76 -11.23
C VAL A 51 8.09 5.34 -11.45
N MET A 52 7.27 4.35 -11.11
CA MET A 52 7.54 2.94 -11.34
C MET A 52 7.83 2.62 -12.82
N MET A 53 7.01 3.15 -13.75
CA MET A 53 7.28 3.04 -15.19
C MET A 53 8.59 3.73 -15.60
N MET A 54 8.85 4.93 -15.10
CA MET A 54 10.07 5.69 -15.44
C MET A 54 11.35 5.01 -14.97
N LEU A 55 11.30 4.29 -13.84
CA LEU A 55 12.42 3.48 -13.36
C LEU A 55 12.62 2.20 -14.19
N GLY A 56 11.78 1.94 -15.18
CA GLY A 56 11.83 0.76 -16.03
C GLY A 56 11.43 -0.53 -15.32
N ALA A 57 10.84 -0.41 -14.12
CA ALA A 57 10.35 -1.53 -13.34
C ALA A 57 9.05 -2.11 -13.93
N GLU A 58 8.31 -1.31 -14.71
CA GLU A 58 7.06 -1.63 -15.41
C GLU A 58 7.10 -0.97 -16.80
N THR A 59 6.61 -1.66 -17.83
CA THR A 59 6.42 -1.08 -19.18
C THR A 59 5.02 -0.55 -19.38
N ASN A 60 4.05 -1.10 -18.64
CA ASN A 60 2.66 -0.66 -18.64
C ASN A 60 2.04 -0.88 -17.25
N ILE A 61 1.10 -0.03 -16.86
CA ILE A 61 0.30 -0.16 -15.64
C ILE A 61 -1.13 -0.52 -16.04
N GLU A 62 -1.60 -1.68 -15.60
CA GLU A 62 -2.96 -2.15 -15.88
C GLU A 62 -3.95 -1.59 -14.85
N SER A 63 -3.59 -1.58 -13.57
CA SER A 63 -4.49 -1.10 -12.51
C SER A 63 -3.78 -0.81 -11.19
N ILE A 64 -4.45 -0.01 -10.34
CA ILE A 64 -4.04 0.30 -8.98
C ILE A 64 -5.19 -0.11 -8.06
N VAL A 65 -4.91 -1.02 -7.13
CA VAL A 65 -5.90 -1.56 -6.18
C VAL A 65 -5.49 -1.20 -4.76
N THR A 66 -6.35 -0.48 -4.07
CA THR A 66 -6.19 -0.19 -2.64
C THR A 66 -6.91 -1.27 -1.83
N SER A 67 -6.18 -2.02 -1.01
CA SER A 67 -6.77 -2.89 -0.01
C SER A 67 -6.62 -2.24 1.36
N GLU A 68 -7.75 -1.78 1.91
CA GLU A 68 -7.82 -1.53 3.33
C GLU A 68 -7.78 -2.88 4.04
N VAL A 69 -6.82 -3.09 4.93
CA VAL A 69 -6.93 -4.18 5.89
C VAL A 69 -8.12 -3.79 6.76
N ARG A 70 -9.28 -4.42 6.55
CA ARG A 70 -10.32 -4.41 7.57
C ARG A 70 -9.64 -4.96 8.82
N ALA A 71 -9.42 -4.11 9.81
CA ALA A 71 -9.13 -4.58 11.15
C ALA A 71 -10.23 -5.59 11.46
N VAL A 72 -9.89 -6.87 11.52
CA VAL A 72 -10.79 -7.88 12.04
C VAL A 72 -10.95 -7.47 13.49
N SER A 73 -12.04 -6.78 13.80
CA SER A 73 -12.51 -6.63 15.17
C SER A 73 -12.68 -8.05 15.66
N ALA A 74 -11.73 -8.53 16.47
CA ALA A 74 -11.90 -9.75 17.22
C ALA A 74 -13.15 -9.54 18.09
N ALA A 75 -14.22 -10.22 17.70
CA ALA A 75 -15.46 -10.33 18.46
C ALA A 75 -15.39 -11.58 19.32
#